data_AF-A0A536V174-F1
#
_entry.id   AF-A0A536V174-F1
#
_cell.length_a   1.000
_cell.length_b   1.000
_cell.length_c   1.000
_cell.angle_alpha   90.00
_cell.angle_beta   90.00
_cell.angle_gamma   90.00
#
_symmetry.space_group_name_H-M   'P 1'
#
loop_
_entity.id
_entity.type
_entity.pdbx_description
1 polymer ?
#
loop_
_entity_poly.entity_id
_entity_poly.type
_entity_poly.pdbx_seq_one_letter_code
_entity_poly.pdbx_strand_id
1 'polypeptide(L)' 'MERFYTAINRFDAYLLLHRLQQAGIAAHVFNEHVSSIVGDVPPDIAQPQVWLEHARDRPRAEAAVAA' A
#
# COMPACT_ATOMS: atom_id res chain seq x y z
N MET A 1 8.58 5.33 -7.57
CA MET A 1 7.54 4.93 -6.62
C MET A 1 6.21 5.55 -7.01
N GLU A 2 5.14 4.75 -7.03
CA GLU A 2 3.77 5.16 -7.37
C GLU A 2 2.79 4.57 -6.34
N ARG A 3 1.80 5.36 -5.89
CA ARG A 3 0.77 4.88 -4.98
C ARG A 3 -0.20 3.96 -5.72
N PHE A 4 -0.37 2.76 -5.19
CA PHE A 4 -1.20 1.73 -5.80
C PHE A 4 -2.52 1.53 -5.07
N TYR A 5 -2.47 1.49 -3.74
CA TYR A 5 -3.66 1.22 -2.92
C TYR A 5 -3.59 1.96 -1.59
N THR A 6 -4.74 2.42 -1.09
CA THR A 6 -4.89 2.96 0.27
C THR A 6 -5.73 1.95 1.06
N ALA A 7 -5.14 1.39 2.11
CA ALA A 7 -5.76 0.36 2.93
C ALA A 7 -6.43 0.99 4.16
N ILE A 8 -7.53 0.37 4.61
CA ILE A 8 -8.29 0.83 5.78
C ILE A 8 -7.50 0.56 7.08
N ASN A 9 -6.68 -0.50 7.10
CA ASN A 9 -5.84 -0.85 8.23
C ASN A 9 -4.48 -1.41 7.76
N ARG A 10 -3.54 -1.52 8.69
CA ARG A 10 -2.19 -2.01 8.40
C ARG A 10 -2.17 -3.47 7.93
N PHE A 11 -3.06 -4.31 8.44
CA PHE A 11 -3.08 -5.73 8.08
C PHE A 11 -3.45 -5.93 6.61
N ASP A 12 -4.42 -5.17 6.10
CA ASP A 12 -4.79 -5.19 4.68
C ASP A 12 -3.64 -4.69 3.80
N ALA A 13 -2.92 -3.64 4.24
CA ALA A 13 -1.75 -3.15 3.53
C ALA A 13 -0.64 -4.22 3.45
N TYR A 14 -0.35 -4.89 4.56
CA TYR A 14 0.67 -5.96 4.61
C TYR A 14 0.25 -7.22 3.84
N LEU A 15 -1.05 -7.57 3.86
CA LEU A 15 -1.57 -8.67 3.06
C LEU A 15 -1.36 -8.41 1.56
N LEU A 16 -1.68 -7.19 1.10
CA LEU A 16 -1.46 -6.80 -0.29
C LEU A 16 0.03 -6.75 -0.62
N LEU A 17 0.86 -6.18 0.25
CA LEU A 17 2.32 -6.17 0.10
C LEU A 17 2.86 -7.60 -0.13
N HIS A 18 2.46 -8.55 0.73
CA HIS A 18 2.96 -9.91 0.63
C HIS A 18 2.51 -10.61 -0.64
N ARG A 19 1.26 -10.38 -1.08
CA ARG A 19 0.78 -10.87 -2.40
C ARG A 19 1.60 -10.32 -3.56
N LEU A 20 1.90 -9.02 -3.55
CA LEU A 20 2.74 -8.39 -4.58
C LEU A 20 4.17 -8.97 -4.57
N GLN A 21 4.75 -9.17 -3.39
CA GLN A 21 6.08 -9.78 -3.24
C GLN A 21 6.11 -11.23 -3.76
N GLN A 22 5.07 -12.03 -3.48
CA GLN A 22 4.92 -13.40 -4.02
C GLN A 22 4.84 -13.41 -5.56
N ALA A 23 4.27 -12.37 -6.16
CA ALA A 23 4.24 -12.17 -7.61
C ALA A 23 5.55 -11.58 -8.18
N GLY A 24 6.58 -11.39 -7.35
CA GLY A 24 7.86 -10.79 -7.74
C GLY A 24 7.77 -9.29 -8.04
N ILE A 25 6.83 -8.58 -7.42
CA ILE A 25 6.62 -7.14 -7.57
C ILE A 25 7.13 -6.44 -6.31
N ALA A 26 8.10 -5.54 -6.49
CA ALA A 26 8.64 -4.73 -5.40
C ALA A 26 7.62 -3.66 -4.98
N ALA A 27 7.21 -3.69 -3.72
CA ALA A 27 6.24 -2.77 -3.13
C ALA A 27 6.63 -2.43 -1.68
N HIS A 28 6.09 -1.33 -1.16
CA HIS A 28 6.38 -0.77 0.16
C HIS A 28 5.10 -0.27 0.82
N VAL A 29 5.00 -0.40 2.15
CA VAL A 29 3.90 0.17 2.94
C VAL A 29 4.35 1.48 3.56
N PHE A 30 3.53 2.51 3.43
CA PHE A 30 3.72 3.84 4.03
C PHE A 30 2.55 4.18 4.95
N ASN A 31 2.75 5.16 5.84
CA ASN A 31 1.74 5.67 6.77
C ASN A 31 1.12 4.62 7.72
N GLU A 32 1.80 3.49 7.94
CA GLU A 32 1.31 2.41 8.82
C GLU A 32 1.27 2.78 10.31
N HIS A 33 1.96 3.85 10.70
CA HIS A 33 2.08 4.29 12.11
C HIS A 33 1.47 5.68 12.35
N VAL A 34 0.74 6.27 11.40
CA VAL A 34 0.06 7.54 11.58
C VAL A 34 -1.15 7.34 12.49
N SER A 35 -0.87 7.14 13.77
CA SER A 35 -1.84 7.15 14.85
C SER A 35 -2.31 8.59 15.01
N SER A 36 -3.61 8.82 15.19
CA SER A 36 -4.27 10.13 15.38
C SER A 36 -3.78 10.98 16.58
N ILE A 37 -2.57 10.74 17.10
CA ILE A 37 -1.93 11.48 18.19
C ILE A 37 -1.34 12.81 17.72
N VAL A 38 -1.09 13.00 16.42
CA VAL A 38 -0.81 14.32 15.86
C VAL A 38 -2.14 14.85 15.34
N GLY A 39 -2.85 15.62 16.15
CA GLY A 39 -4.21 16.13 15.90
C GLY A 39 -4.40 17.06 14.68
N ASP A 40 -3.47 17.01 13.71
CA ASP A 40 -3.40 17.90 12.55
C ASP A 40 -3.35 17.14 11.21
N VAL A 41 -3.25 15.80 11.22
CA VAL A 41 -3.28 14.99 9.99
C VAL A 41 -4.71 14.52 9.72
N PRO A 42 -5.34 14.92 8.60
CA PRO A 42 -6.65 14.42 8.24
C PRO A 42 -6.65 12.89 8.14
N PRO A 43 -7.72 12.22 8.61
CA PRO A 43 -7.81 10.76 8.64
C PRO A 43 -7.62 10.13 7.25
N ASP A 44 -7.96 10.84 6.18
CA ASP A 44 -7.76 10.38 4.80
C ASP A 44 -6.28 10.22 4.40
N ILE A 45 -5.37 10.98 5.00
CA ILE A 45 -3.92 10.92 4.71
C ILE A 45 -3.19 9.99 5.69
N ALA A 46 -3.78 9.74 6.86
CA ALA A 46 -3.25 8.87 7.90
C ALA A 46 -3.41 7.37 7.60
N GLN A 47 -4.23 7.02 6.60
CA GLN A 47 -4.44 5.62 6.22
C GLN A 47 -3.15 4.99 5.67
N PRO A 48 -2.88 3.71 5.98
CA PRO A 48 -1.77 2.97 5.39
C PRO A 48 -1.88 2.91 3.87
N GLN A 49 -0.75 3.03 3.19
CA GLN A 49 -0.70 3.09 1.72
C GLN A 49 0.30 2.07 1.19
N VAL A 50 -0.09 1.35 0.15
CA VAL A 50 0.80 0.43 -0.58
C VAL A 50 1.28 1.15 -1.84
N TRP A 51 2.60 1.18 -2.00
CA TRP A 51 3.28 1.83 -3.10
C TRP A 51 4.10 0.82 -3.88
N LEU A 52 4.05 0.91 -5.21
CA LEU A 52 4.92 0.15 -6.09
C LEU A 52 6.26 0.86 -6.21
N GLU A 53 7.34 0.10 -6.23
CA GLU A 53 8.67 0.66 -6.45
C GLU A 53 8.78 1.28 -7.85
N HIS A 54 8.29 0.54 -8.85
CA HIS A 54 8.28 0.94 -10.25
C HIS A 54 6.85 1.04 -10.80
N ALA A 55 6.50 2.20 -11.38
CA ALA A 55 5.18 2.42 -11.99
C ALA A 55 4.88 1.45 -13.14
N ARG A 56 5.91 0.93 -13.83
CA ARG A 56 5.76 -0.08 -14.89
C ARG A 56 5.14 -1.39 -14.40
N ASP A 57 5.24 -1.69 -13.10
CA ASP A 57 4.72 -2.93 -12.53
C ASP A 57 3.23 -2.84 -12.21
N ARG A 58 2.61 -1.66 -12.38
CA ARG A 58 1.19 -1.45 -12.09
C ARG A 58 0.25 -2.42 -12.81
N PRO A 59 0.35 -2.68 -14.12
CA PRO A 59 -0.51 -3.66 -14.79
C PRO A 59 -0.35 -5.07 -14.22
N ARG A 60 0.87 -5.44 -13.82
CA ARG A 60 1.16 -6.74 -13.19
C ARG A 60 0.59 -6.81 -11.78
N ALA A 61 0.68 -5.71 -11.03
CA ALA A 61 0.11 -5.60 -9.69
C ALA A 61 -1.41 -5.76 -9.75
N GLU A 62 -2.09 -5.05 -10.66
CA GLU A 62 -3.54 -5.17 -10.89
C GLU A 62 -3.96 -6.62 -11.20
N ALA A 63 -3.21 -7.31 -12.07
CA ALA A 63 -3.46 -8.72 -12.38
C ALA A 63 -3.27 -9.65 -11.15
N ALA A 64 -2.29 -9.36 -10.29
CA ALA A 64 -2.02 -10.14 -9.08
C ALA A 64 -3.08 -9.96 -7.97
N VAL A 65 -3.81 -8.84 -7.94
CA VAL A 65 -4.91 -8.62 -6.97
C VAL A 65 -6.25 -9.16 -7.47
N ALA A 66 -6.44 -9.26 -8.79
CA ALA A 66 -7.68 -9.72 -9.41
C ALA A 66 -7.85 -11.26 -9.44
N ALA A 67 -6.79 -12.01 -9.11
CA ALA A 67 -6.77 -13.48 -9.02
C ALA A 67 -7.14 -13.98 -7.61
#